data_AF-A0A7Y2SRL6-F1
#
_entry.id   AF-A0A7Y2SRL6-F1
#
_cell.length_a   1.000
_cell.length_b   1.000
_cell.length_c   1.000
_cell.angle_alpha   90.00
_cell.angle_beta   90.00
_cell.angle_gamma   90.00
#
_symmetry.space_group_name_H-M   'P 1'
#
loop_
_entity.id
_entity.type
_entity.pdbx_description
1 polymer ?
#
loop_
_entity_poly.entity_id
_entity_poly.type
_entity_poly.pdbx_seq_one_letter_code
_entity_poly.pdbx_strand_id
1 'polypeptide(L)'
;MKERARRLNQAVRNCELLFVLTPSGSGKDRFFDWWWQEGCAHPEIADNQPVNANDIILVSLTPPPSRSVPPTCVAFIKIWRGLQELDRATTAQERTRPTGKPRSWFTEQQSLSLVYDFALPLDDDLQPQAYVLLNGEYLDKAVWRYLLELQSPIQRGAPRLARRSLIICASVDPAAAEDSKFAKMISEVPELRAAWPRRMVIDLMDAAEFQEVLLRLVRQNLNAVFAEDVDQDEIIQEAANWTQGIWRLLTEQLIRIIDEELGPAKSDAPRVLTKAVWERVRKRWEKRQW
;
A
#
# COMPACT_ATOMS: atom_id res chain seq x y z
N MET A 1 7.12 -12.48 -0.32
CA MET A 1 7.33 -11.07 -0.74
C MET A 1 7.73 -10.87 -2.20
N LYS A 2 8.86 -11.43 -2.69
CA LYS A 2 9.38 -11.16 -4.06
C LYS A 2 8.38 -11.47 -5.18
N GLU A 3 7.63 -12.56 -5.06
CA GLU A 3 6.64 -12.95 -6.07
C GLU A 3 5.48 -11.95 -6.21
N ARG A 4 4.99 -11.42 -5.07
CA ARG A 4 3.98 -10.36 -5.05
C ARG A 4 4.49 -9.09 -5.77
N ALA A 5 5.76 -8.74 -5.55
CA ALA A 5 6.40 -7.60 -6.21
C ALA A 5 6.60 -7.82 -7.73
N ARG A 6 6.96 -9.03 -8.16
CA ARG A 6 7.03 -9.38 -9.59
C ARG A 6 5.68 -9.25 -10.27
N ARG A 7 4.61 -9.73 -9.62
CA ARG A 7 3.24 -9.59 -10.13
C ARG A 7 2.83 -8.11 -10.30
N LEU A 8 3.22 -7.23 -9.37
CA LEU A 8 3.00 -5.79 -9.50
C LEU A 8 3.79 -5.20 -10.68
N ASN A 9 5.07 -5.52 -10.80
CA ASN A 9 5.89 -5.07 -11.93
C ASN A 9 5.30 -5.52 -13.28
N GLN A 10 4.83 -6.76 -13.35
CA GLN A 10 4.14 -7.27 -14.54
C GLN A 10 2.87 -6.47 -14.84
N ALA A 11 2.05 -6.14 -13.83
CA ALA A 11 0.86 -5.33 -14.02
C ALA A 11 1.20 -3.94 -14.57
N VAL A 12 2.26 -3.31 -14.05
CA VAL A 12 2.75 -2.01 -14.51
C VAL A 12 3.14 -2.08 -15.98
N ARG A 13 4.00 -3.04 -16.36
CA ARG A 13 4.49 -3.20 -17.74
C ARG A 13 3.37 -3.49 -18.74
N ASN A 14 2.40 -4.30 -18.33
CA ASN A 14 1.29 -4.70 -19.18
C ASN A 14 0.13 -3.68 -19.20
N CYS A 15 0.27 -2.54 -18.51
CA CYS A 15 -0.78 -1.54 -18.36
C CYS A 15 -2.09 -2.13 -17.79
N GLU A 16 -1.99 -3.11 -16.89
CA GLU A 16 -3.12 -3.86 -16.38
C GLU A 16 -3.95 -3.06 -15.36
N LEU A 17 -5.24 -3.36 -15.30
CA LEU A 17 -6.07 -3.10 -14.14
C LEU A 17 -5.91 -4.27 -13.16
N LEU A 18 -5.30 -4.03 -12.00
CA LEU A 18 -5.05 -5.05 -10.99
C LEU A 18 -5.71 -4.67 -9.66
N PHE A 19 -6.57 -5.54 -9.16
CA PHE A 19 -7.05 -5.47 -7.78
C PHE A 19 -6.11 -6.23 -6.84
N VAL A 20 -5.80 -5.63 -5.70
CA VAL A 20 -5.02 -6.25 -4.63
C VAL A 20 -5.90 -6.29 -3.39
N LEU A 21 -6.20 -7.48 -2.90
CA LEU A 21 -7.01 -7.67 -1.70
C LEU A 21 -6.11 -7.98 -0.52
N THR A 22 -6.36 -7.30 0.59
CA THR A 22 -5.55 -7.43 1.79
C THR A 22 -6.46 -7.44 3.02
N PRO A 23 -6.31 -8.38 3.97
CA PRO A 23 -6.99 -8.26 5.25
C PRO A 23 -6.41 -7.08 6.04
N SER A 24 -7.21 -6.57 6.98
CA SER A 24 -6.79 -5.47 7.84
C SER A 24 -5.57 -5.86 8.67
N GLY A 25 -4.56 -4.99 8.71
CA GLY A 25 -3.33 -5.23 9.47
C GLY A 25 -2.35 -6.22 8.84
N SER A 26 -2.50 -6.57 7.56
CA SER A 26 -1.55 -7.39 6.77
C SER A 26 -0.19 -6.72 6.51
N GLY A 27 -0.05 -5.41 6.78
CA GLY A 27 1.18 -4.67 6.47
C GLY A 27 1.24 -4.17 5.02
N LYS A 28 0.10 -4.13 4.31
CA LYS A 28 0.00 -3.66 2.92
C LYS A 28 0.73 -2.33 2.67
N ASP A 29 0.58 -1.34 3.55
CA ASP A 29 1.17 -0.01 3.36
C ASP A 29 2.70 -0.10 3.36
N ARG A 30 3.26 -0.86 4.32
CA ARG A 30 4.70 -1.13 4.38
C ARG A 30 5.21 -1.88 3.15
N PHE A 31 4.44 -2.84 2.65
CA PHE A 31 4.80 -3.60 1.45
C PHE A 31 4.82 -2.71 0.20
N PHE A 32 3.79 -1.88 0.00
CA PHE A 32 3.73 -0.96 -1.14
C PHE A 32 4.77 0.15 -1.06
N ASP A 33 5.05 0.68 0.14
CA ASP A 33 6.13 1.65 0.35
C ASP A 33 7.49 1.05 -0.01
N TRP A 34 7.80 -0.15 0.47
CA TRP A 34 9.04 -0.86 0.13
C TRP A 34 9.11 -1.18 -1.37
N TRP A 35 8.04 -1.68 -1.96
CA TRP A 35 8.00 -1.99 -3.39
C TRP A 35 8.25 -0.73 -4.22
N TRP A 36 7.62 0.39 -3.87
CA TRP A 36 7.81 1.65 -4.58
C TRP A 36 9.23 2.20 -4.43
N GLN A 37 9.81 2.15 -3.21
CA GLN A 37 11.15 2.70 -2.94
C GLN A 37 12.30 1.85 -3.49
N GLU A 38 12.18 0.53 -3.40
CA GLU A 38 13.28 -0.40 -3.66
C GLU A 38 12.85 -1.53 -4.61
N GLY A 39 11.71 -2.16 -4.31
CA GLY A 39 11.34 -3.44 -4.92
C GLY A 39 11.05 -3.37 -6.42
N CYS A 40 10.47 -2.28 -6.92
CA CYS A 40 10.03 -2.15 -8.31
C CYS A 40 11.19 -2.09 -9.31
N ALA A 41 12.35 -1.57 -8.87
CA ALA A 41 13.58 -1.49 -9.64
C ALA A 41 14.63 -2.55 -9.26
N HIS A 42 14.40 -3.32 -8.18
CA HIS A 42 15.38 -4.28 -7.67
C HIS A 42 15.72 -5.36 -8.73
N PRO A 43 17.00 -5.65 -9.02
CA PRO A 43 17.40 -6.55 -10.11
C PRO A 43 16.73 -7.94 -10.09
N GLU A 44 16.59 -8.55 -8.90
CA GLU A 44 15.97 -9.88 -8.74
C GLU A 44 14.43 -9.91 -8.94
N ILE A 45 13.80 -8.74 -9.02
CA ILE A 45 12.34 -8.54 -9.17
C ILE A 45 12.03 -7.91 -10.53
N ALA A 46 12.90 -7.02 -10.99
CA ALA A 46 12.81 -6.33 -12.27
C ALA A 46 13.09 -7.24 -13.47
N ASP A 47 13.65 -8.43 -13.27
CA ASP A 47 14.17 -9.27 -14.35
C ASP A 47 15.06 -8.45 -15.29
N ASN A 48 14.61 -8.18 -16.52
CA ASN A 48 15.34 -7.41 -17.55
C ASN A 48 14.77 -6.02 -17.84
N GLN A 49 13.67 -5.60 -17.18
CA GLN A 49 13.01 -4.32 -17.44
C GLN A 49 12.58 -3.65 -16.13
N PRO A 50 13.45 -2.88 -15.47
CA PRO A 50 13.11 -2.22 -14.22
C PRO A 50 11.93 -1.26 -14.40
N VAL A 51 11.02 -1.26 -13.44
CA VAL A 51 9.97 -0.25 -13.36
C VAL A 51 10.58 0.97 -12.67
N ASN A 52 10.40 2.14 -13.28
CA ASN A 52 10.90 3.38 -12.70
C ASN A 52 9.92 3.87 -11.62
N ALA A 53 10.37 3.90 -10.36
CA ALA A 53 9.57 4.36 -9.23
C ALA A 53 9.03 5.79 -9.41
N ASN A 54 9.78 6.64 -10.12
CA ASN A 54 9.37 8.03 -10.36
C ASN A 54 8.17 8.11 -11.31
N ASP A 55 7.95 7.12 -12.17
CA ASP A 55 6.82 7.12 -13.10
C ASP A 55 5.55 6.50 -12.48
N ILE A 56 5.55 6.25 -11.17
CA ILE A 56 4.42 5.68 -10.42
C ILE A 56 3.80 6.75 -9.54
N ILE A 57 2.49 6.96 -9.68
CA ILE A 57 1.69 7.78 -8.77
C ILE A 57 1.11 6.88 -7.67
N LEU A 58 1.77 6.81 -6.52
CA LEU A 58 1.32 6.08 -5.34
C LEU A 58 0.49 6.97 -4.41
N VAL A 59 -0.76 6.60 -4.18
CA VAL A 59 -1.73 7.37 -3.41
C VAL A 59 -2.39 6.50 -2.35
N SER A 60 -2.34 6.91 -1.09
CA SER A 60 -3.15 6.33 -0.03
C SER A 60 -4.44 7.12 0.17
N LEU A 61 -5.59 6.50 -0.10
CA LEU A 61 -6.90 7.12 0.07
C LEU A 61 -7.28 7.17 1.55
N THR A 62 -8.07 8.19 1.88
CA THR A 62 -8.67 8.37 3.20
C THR A 62 -10.18 8.45 3.03
N PRO A 63 -10.98 8.07 4.04
CA PRO A 63 -12.42 8.27 3.96
C PRO A 63 -12.72 9.76 3.78
N PRO A 64 -13.82 10.12 3.07
CA PRO A 64 -14.24 11.51 2.98
C PRO A 64 -14.42 12.15 4.36
N PRO A 65 -13.93 13.38 4.58
CA PRO A 65 -13.98 14.03 5.89
C PRO A 65 -15.41 14.39 6.33
N SER A 66 -16.34 14.49 5.38
CA SER A 66 -17.76 14.69 5.61
C SER A 66 -18.58 13.99 4.52
N ARG A 67 -19.87 13.76 4.78
CA ARG A 67 -20.80 13.20 3.78
C ARG A 67 -21.01 14.10 2.56
N SER A 68 -20.69 15.38 2.66
CA SER A 68 -20.81 16.35 1.57
C SER A 68 -19.61 16.33 0.62
N VAL A 69 -18.49 15.69 0.98
CA VAL A 69 -17.33 15.56 0.09
C VAL A 69 -17.45 14.28 -0.73
N PRO A 70 -17.53 14.36 -2.07
CA PRO A 70 -17.51 13.18 -2.92
C PRO A 70 -16.17 12.43 -2.81
N PRO A 71 -16.16 11.08 -2.77
CA PRO A 71 -14.95 10.27 -2.92
C PRO A 71 -14.09 10.66 -4.13
N THR A 72 -14.71 11.08 -5.24
CA THR A 72 -14.04 11.61 -6.43
C THR A 72 -13.09 12.76 -6.08
N CYS A 73 -13.53 13.71 -5.25
CA CYS A 73 -12.68 14.82 -4.81
C CYS A 73 -11.45 14.31 -4.06
N VAL A 74 -11.65 13.38 -3.11
CA VAL A 74 -10.55 12.86 -2.29
C VAL A 74 -9.51 12.15 -3.16
N ALA A 75 -9.97 11.28 -4.06
CA ALA A 75 -9.10 10.54 -4.97
C ALA A 75 -8.34 11.49 -5.91
N PHE A 76 -9.05 12.36 -6.62
CA PHE A 76 -8.42 13.22 -7.63
C PHE A 76 -7.57 14.34 -7.04
N ILE A 77 -7.84 14.82 -5.82
CA ILE A 77 -6.92 15.76 -5.15
C ILE A 77 -5.57 15.08 -4.88
N LYS A 78 -5.59 13.83 -4.44
CA LYS A 78 -4.36 13.08 -4.16
C LYS A 78 -3.63 12.70 -5.44
N ILE A 79 -4.34 12.24 -6.47
CA ILE A 79 -3.77 11.96 -7.80
C ILE A 79 -3.13 13.22 -8.39
N TRP A 80 -3.85 14.34 -8.38
CA TRP A 80 -3.34 15.61 -8.90
C TRP A 80 -2.09 16.08 -8.15
N ARG A 81 -2.05 15.94 -6.82
CA ARG A 81 -0.84 16.22 -6.04
C ARG A 81 0.33 15.31 -6.43
N GLY A 82 0.09 14.01 -6.60
CA GLY A 82 1.12 13.08 -7.07
C GLY A 82 1.66 13.47 -8.45
N LEU A 83 0.78 13.86 -9.38
CA LEU A 83 1.18 14.38 -10.68
C LEU A 83 2.00 15.66 -10.58
N GLN A 84 1.65 16.59 -9.68
CA GLN A 84 2.45 17.80 -9.43
C GLN A 84 3.83 17.48 -8.85
N GLU A 85 3.95 16.47 -8.01
CA GLU A 85 5.23 16.01 -7.47
C GLU A 85 6.10 15.38 -8.57
N LEU A 86 5.50 14.57 -9.43
CA LEU A 86 6.16 14.05 -10.63
C LEU A 86 6.62 15.16 -11.57
N ASP A 87 5.76 16.14 -11.88
CA ASP A 87 6.11 17.30 -12.72
C ASP A 87 7.32 18.06 -12.17
N ARG A 88 7.38 18.25 -10.84
CA ARG A 88 8.51 18.91 -10.17
C ARG A 88 9.79 18.09 -10.25
N ALA A 89 9.70 16.77 -10.08
CA ALA A 89 10.86 15.88 -10.18
C ALA A 89 11.44 15.88 -11.60
N THR A 90 10.57 15.88 -12.62
CA THR A 90 10.96 15.90 -14.04
C THR A 90 11.46 17.28 -14.49
N THR A 91 10.86 18.36 -13.97
CA THR A 91 11.07 19.74 -14.44
C THR A 91 11.94 20.59 -13.51
N ALA A 92 12.75 19.96 -12.64
CA ALA A 92 13.58 20.63 -11.62
C ALA A 92 14.57 21.71 -12.12
N GLN A 93 14.57 22.06 -13.41
CA GLN A 93 15.32 23.21 -13.95
C GLN A 93 14.49 24.33 -14.63
N GLU A 94 13.24 24.18 -15.09
CA GLU A 94 12.73 25.18 -16.09
C GLU A 94 11.26 25.65 -16.09
N ARG A 95 10.35 25.27 -15.16
CA ARG A 95 8.96 25.80 -15.24
C ARG A 95 8.33 26.19 -13.91
N THR A 96 8.09 27.49 -13.72
CA THR A 96 7.07 28.00 -12.79
C THR A 96 5.67 27.80 -13.40
N ARG A 97 4.98 26.72 -13.01
CA ARG A 97 3.56 26.50 -13.31
C ARG A 97 2.68 27.03 -12.18
N PRO A 98 1.40 27.36 -12.43
CA PRO A 98 0.54 28.01 -11.44
C PRO A 98 0.39 27.16 -10.19
N THR A 99 0.91 27.65 -9.06
CA THR A 99 0.79 27.05 -7.72
C THR A 99 -0.57 27.33 -7.09
N GLY A 100 -1.64 27.24 -7.88
CA GLY A 100 -3.00 27.47 -7.40
C GLY A 100 -3.34 26.39 -6.38
N LYS A 101 -3.12 26.65 -5.09
CA LYS A 101 -3.71 25.84 -4.02
C LYS A 101 -5.21 26.01 -4.14
N PRO A 102 -5.96 24.96 -4.42
CA PRO A 102 -7.38 25.11 -4.55
C PRO A 102 -7.99 25.29 -3.16
N ARG A 103 -8.73 26.40 -3.01
CA ARG A 103 -9.07 27.00 -1.70
C ARG A 103 -10.18 26.27 -0.94
N SER A 104 -10.95 25.39 -1.58
CA SER A 104 -11.98 24.56 -0.96
C SER A 104 -12.59 23.64 -2.03
N TRP A 105 -12.84 22.35 -1.72
CA TRP A 105 -13.52 21.43 -2.65
C TRP A 105 -14.59 20.64 -1.90
N PHE A 106 -15.85 20.91 -2.21
CA PHE A 106 -16.97 20.23 -1.55
C PHE A 106 -18.15 19.95 -2.49
N THR A 107 -18.02 20.17 -3.81
CA THR A 107 -19.11 19.89 -4.76
C THR A 107 -18.68 19.01 -5.94
N GLU A 108 -19.64 18.31 -6.52
CA GLU A 108 -19.45 17.44 -7.69
C GLU A 108 -18.94 18.21 -8.92
N GLN A 109 -19.45 19.42 -9.17
CA GLN A 109 -18.98 20.26 -10.27
C GLN A 109 -17.51 20.66 -10.10
N GLN A 110 -17.07 20.95 -8.87
CA GLN A 110 -15.66 21.20 -8.58
C GLN A 110 -14.82 19.94 -8.83
N SER A 111 -15.33 18.76 -8.44
CA SER A 111 -14.63 17.49 -8.73
C SER A 111 -14.40 17.27 -10.23
N LEU A 112 -15.36 17.64 -11.08
CA LEU A 112 -15.22 17.56 -12.53
C LEU A 112 -14.13 18.50 -13.05
N SER A 113 -14.11 19.75 -12.56
CA SER A 113 -13.05 20.71 -12.92
C SER A 113 -11.67 20.19 -12.49
N LEU A 114 -11.54 19.58 -11.30
CA LEU A 114 -10.27 18.95 -10.88
C LEU A 114 -9.79 17.91 -11.89
N VAL A 115 -10.71 17.05 -12.32
CA VAL A 115 -10.42 15.94 -13.23
C VAL A 115 -10.00 16.48 -14.60
N TYR A 116 -10.87 17.27 -15.24
CA TYR A 116 -10.70 17.64 -16.65
C TYR A 116 -9.82 18.88 -16.87
N ASP A 117 -9.77 19.82 -15.94
CA ASP A 117 -9.03 21.07 -16.14
C ASP A 117 -7.61 20.99 -15.55
N PHE A 118 -7.35 20.05 -14.61
CA PHE A 118 -6.08 19.98 -13.89
C PHE A 118 -5.41 18.61 -13.96
N ALA A 119 -6.10 17.53 -13.59
CA ALA A 119 -5.49 16.21 -13.46
C ALA A 119 -5.21 15.55 -14.82
N LEU A 120 -6.21 15.46 -15.70
CA LEU A 120 -6.07 14.82 -17.01
C LEU A 120 -5.07 15.55 -17.94
N PRO A 121 -5.08 16.90 -18.04
CA PRO A 121 -4.07 17.59 -18.84
C PRO A 121 -2.64 17.33 -18.35
N LEU A 122 -2.43 17.29 -17.02
CA LEU A 122 -1.11 17.02 -16.46
C LEU A 122 -0.70 15.55 -16.61
N ASP A 123 -1.65 14.63 -16.55
CA ASP A 123 -1.44 13.21 -16.86
C ASP A 123 -1.04 12.98 -18.32
N ASP A 124 -1.65 13.70 -19.27
CA ASP A 124 -1.31 13.62 -20.68
C ASP A 124 0.11 14.16 -20.99
N ASP A 125 0.51 15.21 -20.28
CA ASP A 125 1.87 15.79 -20.33
C ASP A 125 2.93 14.83 -19.75
N LEU A 126 2.68 14.27 -18.57
CA LEU A 126 3.68 13.50 -17.81
C LEU A 126 3.73 12.03 -18.16
N GLN A 127 2.59 11.45 -18.57
CA GLN A 127 2.45 10.03 -18.94
C GLN A 127 3.03 9.05 -17.91
N PRO A 128 2.57 9.08 -16.64
CA PRO A 128 3.01 8.11 -15.63
C PRO A 128 2.72 6.67 -16.09
N GLN A 129 3.60 5.74 -15.73
CA GLN A 129 3.45 4.32 -16.05
C GLN A 129 2.31 3.66 -15.27
N ALA A 130 2.07 4.09 -14.03
CA ALA A 130 1.05 3.48 -13.18
C ALA A 130 0.44 4.44 -12.16
N TYR A 131 -0.82 4.16 -11.84
CA TYR A 131 -1.53 4.68 -10.67
C TYR A 131 -1.73 3.56 -9.66
N VAL A 132 -1.27 3.77 -8.43
CA VAL A 132 -1.42 2.81 -7.34
C VAL A 132 -2.23 3.46 -6.23
N LEU A 133 -3.47 3.00 -6.03
CA LEU A 133 -4.38 3.54 -5.04
C LEU A 133 -4.53 2.55 -3.88
N LEU A 134 -3.98 2.91 -2.71
CA LEU A 134 -4.20 2.19 -1.45
C LEU A 134 -5.52 2.64 -0.81
N ASN A 135 -6.13 1.74 -0.07
CA ASN A 135 -7.45 1.90 0.56
C ASN A 135 -8.57 2.17 -0.47
N GLY A 136 -8.57 1.40 -1.55
CA GLY A 136 -9.52 1.45 -2.66
C GLY A 136 -10.98 1.18 -2.25
N GLU A 137 -11.22 0.61 -1.07
CA GLU A 137 -12.57 0.41 -0.50
C GLU A 137 -13.34 1.72 -0.29
N TYR A 138 -12.66 2.88 -0.29
CA TYR A 138 -13.29 4.19 -0.21
C TYR A 138 -13.76 4.75 -1.56
N LEU A 139 -13.44 4.08 -2.66
CA LEU A 139 -13.91 4.47 -3.99
C LEU A 139 -15.41 4.20 -4.13
N ASP A 140 -16.08 5.03 -4.93
CA ASP A 140 -17.46 4.83 -5.32
C ASP A 140 -17.59 4.64 -6.83
N LYS A 141 -18.83 4.40 -7.29
CA LYS A 141 -19.16 4.18 -8.69
C LYS A 141 -18.75 5.35 -9.61
N ALA A 142 -18.83 6.59 -9.13
CA ALA A 142 -18.52 7.76 -9.93
C ALA A 142 -17.01 7.88 -10.17
N VAL A 143 -16.17 7.56 -9.17
CA VAL A 143 -14.71 7.65 -9.30
C VAL A 143 -14.18 6.72 -10.40
N TRP A 144 -14.74 5.52 -10.53
CA TRP A 144 -14.27 4.50 -11.48
C TRP A 144 -14.26 4.97 -12.93
N ARG A 145 -15.26 5.75 -13.33
CA ARG A 145 -15.32 6.30 -14.69
C ARG A 145 -14.05 7.09 -15.02
N TYR A 146 -13.60 7.92 -14.09
CA TYR A 146 -12.44 8.79 -14.29
C TYR A 146 -11.12 8.03 -14.12
N LEU A 147 -11.05 7.04 -13.22
CA LEU A 147 -9.86 6.19 -13.09
C LEU A 147 -9.63 5.33 -14.34
N LEU A 148 -10.70 4.81 -14.94
CA LEU A 148 -10.62 4.08 -16.21
C LEU A 148 -10.19 4.99 -17.36
N GLU A 149 -10.54 6.27 -17.31
CA GLU A 149 -10.08 7.27 -18.28
C GLU A 149 -8.58 7.59 -18.12
N LEU A 150 -8.06 7.66 -16.89
CA LEU A 150 -6.60 7.74 -16.66
C LEU A 150 -5.87 6.51 -17.21
N GLN A 151 -6.45 5.32 -17.03
CA GLN A 151 -5.85 4.08 -17.54
C GLN A 151 -5.89 4.02 -19.07
N SER A 152 -7.04 4.39 -19.67
CA SER A 152 -7.34 4.29 -21.10
C SER A 152 -7.94 5.61 -21.61
N PRO A 153 -7.11 6.62 -21.90
CA PRO A 153 -7.55 7.94 -22.33
C PRO A 153 -8.49 7.89 -23.54
N ILE A 154 -9.49 8.78 -23.57
CA ILE A 154 -10.41 8.87 -24.70
C ILE A 154 -9.68 9.49 -25.90
N GLN A 155 -9.50 8.72 -26.95
CA GLN A 155 -8.99 9.20 -28.23
C GLN A 155 -10.09 9.12 -29.28
N ARG A 156 -10.39 10.23 -29.94
CA ARG A 156 -11.40 10.27 -31.00
C ARG A 156 -10.96 9.39 -32.18
N GLY A 157 -11.80 8.43 -32.57
CA GLY A 157 -11.59 7.59 -33.75
C GLY A 157 -10.61 6.42 -33.56
N ALA A 158 -10.12 6.18 -32.35
CA ALA A 158 -9.23 5.07 -32.04
C ALA A 158 -9.85 4.14 -30.97
N PRO A 159 -9.51 2.84 -30.96
CA PRO A 159 -9.89 1.96 -29.87
C PRO A 159 -9.28 2.44 -28.55
N ARG A 160 -10.04 2.32 -27.46
CA ARG A 160 -9.51 2.56 -26.11
C ARG A 160 -8.51 1.47 -25.77
N LEU A 161 -7.24 1.85 -25.71
CA LEU A 161 -6.15 0.99 -25.27
C LEU A 161 -5.67 1.48 -23.91
N ALA A 162 -5.42 0.54 -23.00
CA ALA A 162 -4.78 0.86 -21.74
C ALA A 162 -3.35 1.34 -22.02
N ARG A 163 -3.02 2.53 -21.54
CA ARG A 163 -1.69 3.15 -21.69
C ARG A 163 -0.90 3.16 -20.39
N ARG A 164 -1.59 2.94 -19.28
CA ARG A 164 -1.06 3.02 -17.92
C ARG A 164 -1.64 1.88 -17.11
N SER A 165 -0.94 1.44 -16.08
CA SER A 165 -1.51 0.48 -15.13
C SER A 165 -2.36 1.20 -14.08
N LEU A 166 -3.44 0.55 -13.66
CA LEU A 166 -4.28 0.98 -12.55
C LEU A 166 -4.29 -0.14 -11.50
N ILE A 167 -3.60 0.06 -10.39
CA ILE A 167 -3.49 -0.90 -9.30
C ILE A 167 -4.31 -0.38 -8.12
N ILE A 168 -5.32 -1.15 -7.70
CA ILE A 168 -6.21 -0.78 -6.60
C ILE A 168 -6.03 -1.77 -5.46
N CYS A 169 -5.49 -1.31 -4.34
CA CYS A 169 -5.37 -2.10 -3.12
C CYS A 169 -6.52 -1.79 -2.17
N ALA A 170 -7.31 -2.79 -1.81
CA ALA A 170 -8.45 -2.65 -0.92
C ALA A 170 -8.32 -3.52 0.34
N SER A 171 -8.73 -2.96 1.48
CA SER A 171 -8.79 -3.67 2.76
C SER A 171 -10.04 -4.55 2.81
N VAL A 172 -9.97 -5.73 2.18
CA VAL A 172 -11.05 -6.71 2.11
C VAL A 172 -10.48 -8.06 2.50
N ASP A 173 -11.17 -8.75 3.41
CA ASP A 173 -10.85 -10.14 3.73
C ASP A 173 -10.99 -11.02 2.47
N PRO A 174 -9.91 -11.65 1.99
CA PRO A 174 -9.95 -12.49 0.81
C PRO A 174 -10.98 -13.62 0.89
N ALA A 175 -11.24 -14.16 2.10
CA ALA A 175 -12.21 -15.24 2.31
C ALA A 175 -13.67 -14.78 2.12
N ALA A 176 -13.95 -13.49 2.38
CA ALA A 176 -15.28 -12.88 2.25
C ALA A 176 -15.35 -11.88 1.07
N ALA A 177 -14.40 -11.98 0.13
CA ALA A 177 -14.21 -10.97 -0.91
C ALA A 177 -15.45 -10.79 -1.79
N GLU A 178 -16.06 -11.89 -2.26
CA GLU A 178 -17.18 -11.86 -3.20
C GLU A 178 -18.45 -11.22 -2.59
N ASP A 179 -18.64 -11.34 -1.27
CA ASP A 179 -19.79 -10.77 -0.56
C ASP A 179 -19.61 -9.30 -0.16
N SER A 180 -18.38 -8.79 -0.25
CA SER A 180 -18.02 -7.44 0.16
C SER A 180 -18.74 -6.37 -0.67
N LYS A 181 -19.03 -5.22 -0.06
CA LYS A 181 -19.58 -4.05 -0.76
C LYS A 181 -18.67 -3.62 -1.93
N PHE A 182 -17.36 -3.77 -1.75
CA PHE A 182 -16.37 -3.45 -2.77
C PHE A 182 -16.53 -4.37 -3.99
N ALA A 183 -16.55 -5.70 -3.82
CA ALA A 183 -16.72 -6.64 -4.92
C ALA A 183 -18.06 -6.47 -5.65
N LYS A 184 -19.15 -6.21 -4.91
CA LYS A 184 -20.46 -5.88 -5.51
C LYS A 184 -20.36 -4.67 -6.42
N MET A 185 -19.70 -3.59 -5.97
CA MET A 185 -19.46 -2.41 -6.80
C MET A 185 -18.60 -2.71 -8.04
N ILE A 186 -17.52 -3.48 -7.89
CA ILE A 186 -16.67 -3.91 -9.02
C ILE A 186 -17.50 -4.69 -10.05
N SER A 187 -18.39 -5.57 -9.59
CA SER A 187 -19.22 -6.40 -10.45
C SER A 187 -20.18 -5.58 -11.31
N GLU A 188 -20.57 -4.37 -10.91
CA GLU A 188 -21.49 -3.53 -11.70
C GLU A 188 -20.85 -2.94 -12.95
N VAL A 189 -19.51 -2.85 -13.02
CA VAL A 189 -18.78 -2.23 -14.14
C VAL A 189 -18.09 -3.32 -14.97
N PRO A 190 -18.45 -3.51 -16.26
CA PRO A 190 -17.96 -4.63 -17.07
C PRO A 190 -16.43 -4.76 -17.11
N GLU A 191 -15.72 -3.64 -17.28
CA GLU A 191 -14.25 -3.60 -17.36
C GLU A 191 -13.61 -4.03 -16.04
N LEU A 192 -14.15 -3.56 -14.91
CA LEU A 192 -13.67 -3.92 -13.57
C LEU A 192 -13.95 -5.40 -13.28
N ARG A 193 -15.15 -5.88 -13.63
CA ARG A 193 -15.54 -7.28 -13.51
C ARG A 193 -14.62 -8.21 -14.31
N ALA A 194 -14.20 -7.81 -15.50
CA ALA A 194 -13.28 -8.59 -16.33
C ALA A 194 -11.86 -8.67 -15.73
N ALA A 195 -11.44 -7.68 -14.94
CA ALA A 195 -10.17 -7.69 -14.24
C ALA A 195 -10.21 -8.44 -12.90
N TRP A 196 -11.38 -8.52 -12.25
CA TRP A 196 -11.56 -9.12 -10.92
C TRP A 196 -10.99 -10.54 -10.73
N PRO A 197 -11.13 -11.48 -11.69
CA PRO A 197 -10.55 -12.83 -11.55
C PRO A 197 -9.02 -12.85 -11.48
N ARG A 198 -8.35 -11.80 -11.98
CA ARG A 198 -6.89 -11.66 -12.02
C ARG A 198 -6.32 -10.94 -10.78
N ARG A 199 -7.16 -10.73 -9.76
CA ARG A 199 -6.78 -10.07 -8.52
C ARG A 199 -5.61 -10.78 -7.84
N MET A 200 -4.79 -10.02 -7.14
CA MET A 200 -3.74 -10.50 -6.26
C MET A 200 -4.24 -10.46 -4.81
N VAL A 201 -3.76 -11.39 -3.99
CA VAL A 201 -4.01 -11.41 -2.55
C VAL A 201 -2.70 -11.19 -1.81
N ILE A 202 -2.72 -10.29 -0.82
CA ILE A 202 -1.67 -10.18 0.20
C ILE A 202 -2.31 -10.59 1.52
N ASP A 203 -2.12 -11.83 1.92
CA ASP A 203 -2.63 -12.36 3.18
C ASP A 203 -1.84 -11.83 4.39
N LEU A 204 -2.28 -12.21 5.58
CA LEU A 204 -1.47 -12.10 6.80
C LEU A 204 -0.16 -12.89 6.63
N MET A 205 0.84 -12.57 7.45
CA MET A 205 2.12 -13.26 7.38
C MET A 205 1.94 -14.74 7.69
N ASP A 206 2.46 -15.61 6.81
CA ASP A 206 2.61 -17.02 7.12
C ASP A 206 3.74 -17.23 8.16
N ALA A 207 3.92 -18.46 8.64
CA ALA A 207 4.91 -18.75 9.67
C ALA A 207 6.35 -18.39 9.26
N ALA A 208 6.71 -18.62 7.99
CA ALA A 208 8.06 -18.34 7.49
C ALA A 208 8.30 -16.83 7.35
N GLU A 209 7.34 -16.11 6.78
CA GLU A 209 7.36 -14.65 6.66
C GLU A 209 7.38 -14.00 8.06
N PHE A 210 6.58 -14.52 9.00
CA PHE A 210 6.54 -14.03 10.38
C PHE A 210 7.88 -14.21 11.09
N GLN A 211 8.49 -15.40 11.01
CA GLN A 211 9.80 -15.67 11.59
C GLN A 211 10.86 -14.70 11.07
N GLU A 212 10.95 -14.54 9.75
CA GLU A 212 11.92 -13.64 9.13
C GLU A 212 11.73 -12.19 9.61
N VAL A 213 10.47 -11.72 9.62
CA VAL A 213 10.13 -10.36 10.05
C VAL A 213 10.44 -10.15 11.53
N LEU A 214 10.02 -11.06 12.41
CA LEU A 214 10.27 -10.95 13.85
C LEU A 214 11.77 -10.90 14.15
N LEU A 215 12.56 -11.79 13.54
CA LEU A 215 14.01 -11.82 13.72
C LEU A 215 14.67 -10.52 13.23
N ARG A 216 14.25 -9.97 12.09
CA ARG A 216 14.75 -8.68 11.60
C ARG A 216 14.38 -7.55 12.56
N LEU A 217 13.14 -7.49 13.05
CA LEU A 217 12.72 -6.46 13.99
C LEU A 217 13.52 -6.53 15.29
N VAL A 218 13.75 -7.72 15.85
CA VAL A 218 14.56 -7.89 17.05
C VAL A 218 16.03 -7.51 16.80
N ARG A 219 16.64 -8.03 15.74
CA ARG A 219 18.08 -7.83 15.49
C ARG A 219 18.43 -6.44 14.99
N GLN A 220 17.63 -5.87 14.10
CA GLN A 220 17.94 -4.61 13.43
C GLN A 220 17.26 -3.43 14.11
N ASN A 221 15.96 -3.53 14.43
CA ASN A 221 15.25 -2.39 15.02
C ASN A 221 15.53 -2.28 16.51
N LEU A 222 15.60 -3.39 17.23
CA LEU A 222 15.87 -3.39 18.67
C LEU A 222 17.36 -3.51 19.00
N ASN A 223 18.23 -3.75 18.02
CA ASN A 223 19.64 -4.12 18.25
C ASN A 223 19.75 -5.19 19.35
N ALA A 224 19.05 -6.31 19.18
CA ALA A 224 18.94 -7.34 20.20
C ALA A 224 19.22 -8.75 19.65
N VAL A 225 19.72 -9.62 20.51
CA VAL A 225 20.00 -11.04 20.23
C VAL A 225 19.32 -11.93 21.26
N PHE A 226 18.95 -13.13 20.84
CA PHE A 226 18.43 -14.15 21.76
C PHE A 226 19.59 -14.71 22.59
N ALA A 227 19.37 -14.87 23.89
CA ALA A 227 20.34 -15.54 24.75
C ALA A 227 20.42 -17.04 24.43
N GLU A 228 21.52 -17.68 24.82
CA GLU A 228 21.73 -19.14 24.59
C GLU A 228 20.72 -20.00 25.36
N ASP A 229 20.15 -19.49 26.45
CA ASP A 229 19.16 -20.18 27.29
C ASP A 229 17.72 -20.07 26.76
N VAL A 230 17.53 -19.49 25.58
CA VAL A 230 16.23 -19.23 24.97
C VAL A 230 16.00 -20.13 23.77
N ASP A 231 14.89 -20.88 23.82
CA ASP A 231 14.36 -21.55 22.64
C ASP A 231 13.74 -20.50 21.70
N GLN A 232 14.47 -20.17 20.65
CA GLN A 232 14.05 -19.17 19.67
C GLN A 232 12.76 -19.60 18.96
N ASP A 233 12.62 -20.89 18.66
CA ASP A 233 11.49 -21.41 17.89
C ASP A 233 10.21 -21.40 18.74
N GLU A 234 10.32 -21.71 20.04
CA GLU A 234 9.21 -21.55 21.00
C GLU A 234 8.72 -20.10 21.05
N ILE A 235 9.64 -19.14 21.19
CA ILE A 235 9.30 -17.70 21.22
C ILE A 235 8.63 -17.25 19.92
N ILE A 236 9.19 -17.65 18.77
CA ILE A 236 8.64 -17.28 17.47
C ILE A 236 7.22 -17.84 17.33
N GLN A 237 7.00 -19.11 17.70
CA GLN A 237 5.68 -19.74 17.61
C GLN A 237 4.67 -19.08 18.54
N GLU A 238 5.07 -18.76 19.77
CA GLU A 238 4.21 -18.08 20.74
C GLU A 238 3.85 -16.67 20.26
N ALA A 239 4.82 -15.90 19.77
CA ALA A 239 4.61 -14.59 19.16
C ALA A 239 3.68 -14.65 17.93
N ALA A 240 3.83 -15.68 17.10
CA ALA A 240 2.99 -15.92 15.94
C ALA A 240 1.54 -16.19 16.37
N ASN A 241 1.33 -16.99 17.41
CA ASN A 241 0.01 -17.30 17.96
C ASN A 241 -0.67 -16.04 18.54
N TRP A 242 0.10 -15.21 19.25
CA TRP A 242 -0.41 -13.97 19.85
C TRP A 242 -0.85 -12.94 18.82
N THR A 243 -0.04 -12.77 17.76
CA THR A 243 -0.26 -11.72 16.75
C THR A 243 -1.08 -12.23 15.57
N GLN A 244 -1.21 -13.55 15.40
CA GLN A 244 -1.90 -14.21 14.29
C GLN A 244 -1.39 -13.76 12.92
N GLY A 245 -0.09 -13.42 12.82
CA GLY A 245 0.50 -12.89 11.59
C GLY A 245 0.07 -11.46 11.22
N ILE A 246 -0.64 -10.75 12.11
CA ILE A 246 -1.06 -9.37 11.91
C ILE A 246 0.13 -8.43 12.15
N TRP A 247 0.62 -7.80 11.08
CA TRP A 247 1.70 -6.82 11.09
C TRP A 247 1.51 -5.75 12.16
N ARG A 248 0.32 -5.17 12.25
CA ARG A 248 0.02 -4.11 13.25
C ARG A 248 0.22 -4.59 14.69
N LEU A 249 -0.26 -5.80 15.02
CA LEU A 249 -0.09 -6.36 16.37
C LEU A 249 1.39 -6.64 16.65
N LEU A 250 2.13 -7.15 15.66
CA LEU A 250 3.56 -7.36 15.77
C LEU A 250 4.31 -6.04 16.03
N THR A 251 4.17 -5.05 15.15
CA THR A 251 5.00 -3.83 15.21
C THR A 251 4.56 -2.81 16.23
N GLU A 252 3.26 -2.60 16.41
CA GLU A 252 2.74 -1.56 17.31
C GLU A 252 2.53 -2.05 18.74
N GLN A 253 2.43 -3.36 18.96
CA GLN A 253 2.20 -3.91 20.29
C GLN A 253 3.35 -4.80 20.74
N LEU A 254 3.61 -5.92 20.07
CA LEU A 254 4.56 -6.93 20.57
C LEU A 254 5.99 -6.38 20.60
N ILE A 255 6.48 -5.83 19.50
CA ILE A 255 7.83 -5.24 19.43
C ILE A 255 8.00 -4.11 20.43
N ARG A 256 6.98 -3.28 20.65
CA ARG A 256 7.03 -2.22 21.67
C ARG A 256 7.16 -2.79 23.08
N ILE A 257 6.40 -3.83 23.40
CA ILE A 257 6.51 -4.51 24.71
C ILE A 257 7.91 -5.10 24.87
N ILE A 258 8.44 -5.77 23.84
CA ILE A 258 9.80 -6.32 23.87
C ILE A 258 10.83 -5.20 24.12
N ASP A 259 10.73 -4.09 23.39
CA ASP A 259 11.63 -2.96 23.54
C ASP A 259 11.62 -2.38 24.97
N GLU A 260 10.43 -2.21 25.54
CA GLU A 260 10.24 -1.72 26.90
C GLU A 260 10.80 -2.69 27.94
N GLU A 261 10.60 -4.01 27.78
CA GLU A 261 11.08 -5.03 28.71
C GLU A 261 12.58 -5.33 28.59
N LEU A 262 13.18 -5.06 27.43
CA LEU A 262 14.63 -5.09 27.23
C LEU A 262 15.32 -3.92 27.95
N GLY A 263 14.60 -2.81 28.15
CA GLY A 263 15.13 -1.60 28.76
C GLY A 263 16.10 -0.82 27.86
N PRO A 264 16.66 0.30 28.37
CA PRO A 264 17.50 1.19 27.58
C PRO A 264 18.81 0.49 27.16
N ALA A 265 19.26 0.78 25.95
CA ALA A 265 20.58 0.37 25.49
C ALA A 265 21.65 1.03 26.36
N LYS A 266 22.47 0.21 27.03
CA LYS A 266 23.55 0.68 27.92
C LYS A 266 24.84 1.00 27.17
N SER A 267 24.96 0.52 25.93
CA SER A 267 26.13 0.61 25.05
C SER A 267 25.71 0.26 23.62
N ASP A 268 26.65 0.34 22.67
CA ASP A 268 26.46 -0.14 21.29
C ASP A 268 26.31 -1.67 21.17
N ALA A 269 26.70 -2.42 22.22
CA ALA A 269 26.52 -3.86 22.26
C ALA A 269 25.02 -4.26 22.16
N PRO A 270 24.69 -5.33 21.42
CA PRO A 270 23.32 -5.80 21.31
C PRO A 270 22.70 -6.11 22.67
N ARG A 271 21.44 -5.72 22.86
CA ARG A 271 20.63 -6.10 24.03
C ARG A 271 20.36 -7.60 23.99
N VAL A 272 20.23 -8.23 25.15
CA VAL A 272 20.05 -9.67 25.24
C VAL A 272 18.62 -10.00 25.67
N LEU A 273 17.88 -10.68 24.80
CA LEU A 273 16.57 -11.23 25.08
C LEU A 273 16.73 -12.57 25.80
N THR A 274 16.67 -12.55 27.13
CA THR A 274 16.74 -13.76 27.98
C THR A 274 15.35 -14.33 28.24
N LYS A 275 15.28 -15.56 28.76
CA LYS A 275 14.01 -16.18 29.17
C LYS A 275 13.23 -15.32 30.18
N ALA A 276 13.93 -14.68 31.11
CA ALA A 276 13.32 -13.79 32.09
C ALA A 276 12.72 -12.51 31.48
N VAL A 277 13.31 -11.99 30.40
CA VAL A 277 12.73 -10.87 29.62
C VAL A 277 11.45 -11.35 28.94
N TRP A 278 11.51 -12.50 28.26
CA TRP A 278 10.36 -13.07 27.56
C TRP A 278 9.17 -13.35 28.49
N GLU A 279 9.39 -13.88 29.69
CA GLU A 279 8.32 -14.07 30.68
C GLU A 279 7.63 -12.76 31.08
N ARG A 280 8.35 -11.64 31.14
CA ARG A 280 7.74 -10.34 31.40
C ARG A 280 6.93 -9.85 30.21
N VAL A 281 7.45 -10.05 29.00
CA VAL A 281 6.73 -9.78 27.74
C VAL A 281 5.41 -10.55 27.72
N ARG A 282 5.43 -11.87 28.00
CA ARG A 282 4.25 -12.73 28.10
C ARG A 282 3.23 -12.18 29.09
N LYS A 283 3.64 -11.96 30.34
CA LYS A 283 2.74 -11.43 31.39
C LYS A 283 2.11 -10.09 31.01
N ARG A 284 2.85 -9.26 30.27
CA ARG A 284 2.36 -7.95 29.83
C ARG A 284 1.43 -8.05 28.62
N TRP A 285 1.69 -8.99 27.72
CA TRP A 285 0.80 -9.31 26.61
C TRP A 285 -0.56 -9.80 27.12
N GLU A 286 -0.55 -10.80 28.02
CA GLU A 286 -1.77 -11.37 28.62
C GLU A 286 -2.61 -10.31 29.33
N LYS A 287 -1.98 -9.39 30.08
CA LYS A 287 -2.69 -8.29 30.77
C LYS A 287 -3.41 -7.31 29.84
N ARG A 288 -3.00 -7.20 28.57
CA ARG A 288 -3.64 -6.31 27.58
C ARG A 288 -4.83 -6.96 26.87
N GLN A 289 -4.99 -8.28 26.96
CA GLN A 289 -6.08 -8.99 26.31
C GLN A 289 -7.38 -9.00 27.13
N TRP A 290 -7.41 -8.33 28.29
CA TRP A 290 -8.58 -8.20 29.17
C TRP A 290 -8.88 -6.72 29.47
#